data_AF-D8PFQ1-F1
#
_entry.id   AF-D8PFQ1-F1
#
_cell.length_a   1.000
_cell.length_b   1.000
_cell.length_c   1.000
_cell.angle_alpha   90.00
_cell.angle_beta   90.00
_cell.angle_gamma   90.00
#
_symmetry.space_group_name_H-M   'P 1'
#
loop_
_entity.id
_entity.type
_entity.pdbx_description
1 polymer ?
#
loop_
_entity_poly.entity_id
_entity_poly.type
_entity_poly.pdbx_seq_one_letter_code
_entity_poly.pdbx_strand_id
1 'polypeptide(L)' 'MTTLSRVSCSLLVVCVLAACSTSEWVHPNRPKDQFTLDYNKCQADTLRDPKLQQGIQLLIIQATERCVQKQGWRLVEKE' A
#
# COMPACT_ATOMS: atom_id res chain seq x y z
N MET A 1 -7.54 42.16 -13.69
CA MET A 1 -8.21 40.83 -13.74
C MET A 1 -7.26 39.77 -14.32
N THR A 2 -6.05 39.59 -13.77
CA THR A 2 -5.04 38.66 -14.31
C THR A 2 -4.45 37.71 -13.26
N THR A 3 -4.63 38.03 -11.97
CA THR A 3 -4.15 37.21 -10.85
C THR A 3 -5.08 36.05 -10.52
N LEU A 4 -6.41 36.23 -10.62
CA LEU A 4 -7.39 35.16 -10.40
C LEU A 4 -7.24 33.99 -11.40
N SER A 5 -6.99 34.27 -12.68
CA SER A 5 -6.77 33.21 -13.68
C SER A 5 -5.54 32.34 -13.40
N ARG A 6 -4.49 32.89 -12.79
CA ARG A 6 -3.27 32.13 -12.47
C ARG A 6 -3.50 31.15 -11.32
N VAL A 7 -4.25 31.58 -10.30
CA VAL A 7 -4.58 30.76 -9.12
C VAL A 7 -5.50 29.59 -9.50
N SER A 8 -6.51 29.83 -10.34
CA SER A 8 -7.41 28.78 -10.81
C SER A 8 -6.70 27.68 -11.62
N CYS A 9 -5.69 28.05 -12.41
CA CYS A 9 -4.92 27.08 -13.20
C CYS A 9 -4.03 26.18 -12.31
N SER A 10 -3.43 26.75 -11.25
CA SER A 10 -2.62 25.99 -10.29
C SER A 10 -3.44 24.99 -9.47
N LEU A 11 -4.68 25.33 -9.10
CA LEU A 11 -5.58 24.43 -8.37
C LEU A 11 -6.00 23.21 -9.19
N LEU A 12 -6.24 23.40 -10.49
CA LEU A 12 -6.59 22.29 -11.39
C LEU A 12 -5.42 21.31 -11.56
N VAL A 13 -4.19 21.79 -11.65
CA VAL A 13 -2.99 20.94 -11.73
C VAL A 13 -2.81 20.11 -10.45
N VAL A 14 -3.05 20.70 -9.27
CA VAL A 14 -2.98 19.97 -7.99
C VAL A 14 -4.06 18.88 -7.90
N CYS A 15 -5.28 19.14 -8.36
CA CYS A 15 -6.35 18.14 -8.37
C CYS A 15 -6.09 17.00 -9.35
N VAL A 16 -5.48 17.27 -10.51
CA VAL A 16 -5.11 16.23 -11.48
C VAL A 16 -3.96 15.36 -10.97
N LEU A 17 -3.00 15.93 -10.24
CA LEU A 17 -1.92 15.18 -9.59
C LEU A 17 -2.39 14.39 -8.36
N ALA A 18 -3.49 14.82 -7.73
CA ALA A 18 -4.10 14.12 -6.59
C ALA A 18 -5.02 12.95 -7.01
N ALA A 19 -5.26 12.73 -8.30
CA ALA A 19 -5.75 11.46 -8.84
C ALA A 19 -4.64 10.39 -8.75
N CYS A 20 -4.22 10.14 -7.52
CA CYS A 20 -3.19 9.19 -7.16
C CYS A 20 -3.86 7.83 -7.05
N SER A 21 -3.53 6.96 -8.00
CA SER A 21 -3.81 5.52 -7.99
C SER A 21 -3.94 4.96 -6.57
N THR A 22 -5.15 4.52 -6.20
CA THR A 22 -5.37 3.91 -4.88
C THR A 22 -5.25 2.41 -5.02
N SER A 23 -4.16 1.85 -4.51
CA SER A 23 -3.99 0.40 -4.43
C SER A 23 -4.62 -0.14 -3.15
N GLU A 24 -5.35 -1.25 -3.27
CA GLU A 24 -6.04 -1.90 -2.15
C GLU A 24 -5.75 -3.40 -2.14
N TRP A 25 -5.54 -3.95 -0.94
CA TRP A 25 -5.44 -5.39 -0.74
C TRP A 25 -6.82 -6.03 -0.68
N VAL A 26 -7.06 -7.00 -1.57
CA VAL A 26 -8.32 -7.75 -1.66
C VAL A 26 -8.07 -9.25 -1.56
N HIS A 27 -9.01 -9.97 -0.96
CA HIS A 27 -8.99 -11.43 -0.89
C HIS A 27 -10.33 -11.97 -1.41
N PRO A 28 -10.37 -12.98 -2.30
CA PRO A 28 -11.61 -13.45 -2.91
C PRO A 28 -12.67 -13.94 -1.91
N ASN A 29 -12.21 -14.59 -0.84
CA ASN A 29 -13.07 -15.31 0.11
C ASN A 29 -12.99 -14.78 1.56
N ARG A 30 -12.31 -13.65 1.80
CA ARG A 30 -12.12 -13.12 3.16
C ARG A 30 -12.56 -11.65 3.23
N PRO A 31 -13.16 -11.23 4.34
CA PRO A 31 -13.49 -9.82 4.55
C PRO A 31 -12.22 -8.99 4.71
N LYS A 32 -12.28 -7.73 4.28
CA LYS A 32 -11.15 -6.79 4.32
C LYS A 32 -10.56 -6.62 5.73
N ASP A 33 -11.38 -6.72 6.77
CA ASP A 33 -10.95 -6.57 8.16
C ASP A 33 -9.96 -7.67 8.60
N GLN A 34 -9.94 -8.81 7.92
CA GLN A 34 -8.96 -9.87 8.18
C GLN A 34 -7.57 -9.55 7.62
N PHE A 35 -7.45 -8.58 6.70
CA PHE A 35 -6.17 -8.21 6.12
C PHE A 35 -5.16 -7.82 7.20
N THR A 36 -5.57 -6.98 8.16
CA THR A 36 -4.69 -6.52 9.23
C THR A 36 -4.19 -7.67 10.10
N LEU A 37 -5.04 -8.66 10.37
CA LEU A 37 -4.65 -9.84 11.16
C LEU A 37 -3.61 -10.70 10.41
N ASP A 38 -3.87 -10.97 9.13
CA ASP A 38 -2.97 -11.77 8.29
C ASP A 38 -1.64 -11.04 8.04
N TYR A 39 -1.69 -9.73 7.83
CA TYR A 39 -0.52 -8.87 7.67
C TYR A 39 0.34 -8.86 8.93
N ASN A 40 -0.26 -8.63 10.10
CA ASN A 40 0.46 -8.61 11.37
C ASN A 40 1.12 -9.95 11.67
N LYS A 41 0.43 -11.06 11.34
CA LYS A 41 1.00 -12.41 11.45
C LYS A 41 2.21 -12.56 10.54
N CYS A 42 2.08 -12.21 9.26
CA CYS A 42 3.18 -12.25 8.30
C CYS A 42 4.37 -11.38 8.71
N GLN A 43 4.11 -10.20 9.27
CA GLN A 43 5.14 -9.30 9.76
C GLN A 43 5.89 -9.91 10.96
N ALA A 44 5.16 -10.48 11.92
CA ALA A 44 5.76 -11.14 13.08
C ALA A 44 6.63 -12.35 12.66
N ASP A 45 6.18 -13.13 11.68
CA ASP A 45 6.94 -14.26 11.14
C ASP A 45 8.19 -13.78 10.38
N THR A 46 8.08 -12.66 9.67
CA THR A 46 9.22 -12.03 8.95
C THR A 46 10.29 -11.53 9.92
N LEU A 47 9.90 -10.91 11.05
CA LEU A 47 10.83 -10.43 12.08
C LEU A 47 11.55 -11.57 12.81
N ARG A 48 11.01 -12.79 12.75
CA ARG A 48 11.66 -13.99 13.28
C ARG A 48 12.72 -14.58 12.34
N ASP A 49 12.75 -14.17 11.07
CA ASP A 49 13.75 -14.66 10.14
C ASP A 49 15.13 -14.04 10.46
N PRO A 50 16.13 -14.84 10.88
CA PRO A 50 17.47 -14.34 11.22
C PRO A 50 18.18 -13.67 10.03
N LYS A 51 17.78 -13.97 8.79
CA LYS A 51 18.33 -13.30 7.58
C LYS A 51 17.84 -11.86 7.45
N LEU A 52 16.67 -11.55 8.00
CA LEU A 52 16.03 -10.24 7.94
C LEU A 52 16.28 -9.39 9.20
N GLN A 53 16.85 -9.99 10.25
CA GLN A 53 17.24 -9.31 11.48
C GLN A 53 18.32 -8.21 11.30
N GLN A 54 18.96 -8.14 10.13
CA GLN A 54 19.87 -7.05 9.77
C GLN A 54 19.16 -5.69 9.63
N GLY A 55 17.84 -5.63 9.81
CA GLY A 55 17.11 -4.38 10.07
C GLY A 55 16.83 -3.54 8.82
N ILE A 56 17.01 -4.09 7.63
CA ILE A 56 16.68 -3.37 6.39
C ILE A 56 15.15 -3.38 6.24
N GLN A 57 14.52 -2.26 6.62
CA GLN A 57 13.07 -2.09 6.64
C GLN A 57 12.39 -2.47 5.31
N LEU A 58 13.01 -2.13 4.19
CA LEU A 58 12.50 -2.49 2.86
C LEU A 58 12.41 -4.00 2.63
N LEU A 59 13.38 -4.78 3.11
CA LEU A 59 13.35 -6.24 2.96
C LEU A 59 12.27 -6.88 3.84
N ILE A 60 12.04 -6.32 5.03
CA ILE A 60 10.95 -6.75 5.92
C ILE A 60 9.59 -6.50 5.25
N ILE A 61 9.41 -5.32 4.64
CA ILE A 61 8.19 -4.99 3.90
C ILE A 61 7.98 -5.97 2.74
N GLN A 62 9.00 -6.16 1.89
CA GLN A 62 8.91 -7.08 0.75
C GLN A 62 8.61 -8.53 1.15
N ALA A 63 9.23 -9.01 2.23
CA ALA A 63 8.97 -10.36 2.74
C ALA A 63 7.56 -10.49 3.31
N THR A 64 7.08 -9.47 4.03
CA THR A 64 5.71 -9.42 4.54
C THR A 64 4.70 -9.42 3.40
N GLU A 65 4.89 -8.61 2.36
CA GLU A 65 4.03 -8.57 1.18
C GLU A 65 3.97 -9.93 0.47
N ARG A 66 5.10 -10.59 0.27
CA ARG A 66 5.15 -11.95 -0.31
C ARG A 66 4.41 -12.97 0.55
N CYS A 67 4.50 -12.86 1.87
CA CYS A 67 3.75 -13.74 2.79
C CYS A 67 2.24 -13.53 2.65
N VAL A 68 1.78 -12.28 2.62
CA VAL A 68 0.37 -11.93 2.49
C VAL A 68 -0.18 -12.35 1.11
N GLN A 69 0.61 -12.18 0.05
CA GLN A 69 0.30 -12.71 -1.29
C GLN A 69 0.15 -14.23 -1.31
N LYS A 70 1.01 -14.98 -0.59
CA LYS A 70 0.88 -16.44 -0.44
C LYS A 70 -0.38 -16.85 0.29
N GLN A 71 -0.93 -16.00 1.16
CA GLN A 71 -2.21 -16.24 1.82
C GLN A 71 -3.42 -15.97 0.90
N GLY A 72 -3.21 -15.51 -0.34
CA GLY A 72 -4.26 -15.30 -1.33
C GLY A 72 -4.72 -13.84 -1.45
N TRP A 73 -4.12 -12.92 -0.68
CA TRP A 73 -4.35 -11.50 -0.81
C TRP A 73 -3.67 -10.96 -2.08
N ARG A 74 -4.34 -10.04 -2.78
CA ARG A 74 -3.80 -9.39 -3.97
C ARG A 74 -3.91 -7.89 -3.85
N LEU A 75 -2.85 -7.18 -4.23
CA LEU A 75 -2.89 -5.74 -4.35
C LEU A 75 -3.51 -5.40 -5.71
N VAL A 76 -4.64 -4.70 -5.69
CA VAL A 76 -5.38 -4.30 -6.88
C VAL A 76 -5.40 -2.78 -6.92
N GLU A 77 -5.10 -2.23 -8.08
CA GLU A 77 -5.19 -0.80 -8.35
C GLU A 77 -6.64 -0.43 -8.65
N LYS A 78 -7.19 0.54 -7.93
CA LYS A 78 -8.49 1.11 -8.25
C LYS A 78 -8.29 2.20 -9.30
N GLU A 79 -8.93 1.99 -10.46
CA GLU A 79 -9.02 2.98 -11.55
C GLU A 79 -9.75 4.25 -11.12
#